data_AF-A0A534CIE3-F1
#
_entry.id   AF-A0A534CIE3-F1
#
_cell.length_a   1.000
_cell.length_b   1.000
_cell.length_c   1.000
_cell.angle_alpha   90.00
_cell.angle_beta   90.00
_cell.angle_gamma   90.00
#
_symmetry.space_group_name_H-M   'P 1'
#
loop_
_entity.id
_entity.type
_entity.pdbx_description
1 polymer ?
#
loop_
_entity_poly.entity_id
_entity_poly.type
_entity_poly.pdbx_seq_one_letter_code
_entity_poly.pdbx_strand_id
1 'polypeptide(L)' 'ATVQECMQLVTDRRVRHLPVVEAGRVAGMISIGDLVKAVIAEQQQQIEQLESYIHR' A
#
# COMPACT_ATOMS: atom_id res chain seq x y z
N ALA A 1 10.91 -1.37 -0.77
CA ALA A 1 10.07 -0.44 0.01
C ALA A 1 8.72 -1.12 0.26
N THR A 2 8.25 -1.15 1.50
CA THR A 2 6.93 -1.69 1.86
C THR A 2 5.87 -0.58 1.79
N VAL A 3 4.59 -0.97 1.82
CA VAL A 3 3.47 0.00 1.85
C VAL A 3 3.54 0.88 3.10
N GLN A 4 3.94 0.31 4.25
CA GLN A 4 4.11 1.05 5.51
C GLN A 4 5.23 2.09 5.42
N GLU A 5 6.38 1.75 4.85
CA GLU A 5 7.48 2.70 4.64
C GLU A 5 7.06 3.86 3.74
N CYS A 6 6.30 3.56 2.67
CA CYS A 6 5.75 4.59 1.78
C CYS A 6 4.76 5.51 2.51
N MET A 7 3.86 4.97 3.34
CA MET A 7 2.91 5.76 4.13
C MET A 7 3.62 6.67 5.14
N GLN A 8 4.67 6.16 5.78
CA GLN A 8 5.49 6.94 6.70
C GLN A 8 6.18 8.09 5.96
N LEU A 9 6.78 7.82 4.80
CA LEU A 9 7.49 8.85 4.03
C LEU A 9 6.58 9.96 3.49
N VAL A 10 5.37 9.61 3.05
CA VAL A 10 4.31 10.55 2.64
C VAL A 10 3.92 11.47 3.81
N THR A 11 3.73 10.89 5.00
CA THR A 11 3.37 11.61 6.22
C THR A 11 4.49 12.54 6.68
N ASP A 12 5.70 12.00 6.84
CA ASP A 12 6.85 12.71 7.38
C ASP A 12 7.26 13.89 6.50
N ARG A 13 7.23 13.69 5.18
CA ARG A 13 7.59 14.73 4.20
C ARG A 13 6.42 15.63 3.81
N ARG A 14 5.21 15.38 4.32
CA ARG A 14 3.96 16.09 3.97
C ARG A 14 3.72 16.15 2.45
N VAL A 15 4.08 15.08 1.75
CA VAL A 15 3.83 14.93 0.31
C VAL A 15 2.67 13.98 0.09
N ARG A 16 1.94 14.11 -1.02
CA ARG A 16 0.76 13.28 -1.32
C ARG A 16 0.99 12.20 -2.37
N HIS A 17 2.14 12.25 -3.05
CA HIS A 17 2.50 11.35 -4.11
C HIS A 17 3.97 10.95 -3.98
N LEU A 18 4.28 9.70 -4.31
CA LEU A 18 5.63 9.16 -4.42
C LEU A 18 5.89 8.73 -5.87
N PRO A 19 6.97 9.19 -6.51
CA PRO A 19 7.36 8.67 -7.81
C PRO A 19 7.94 7.25 -7.65
N VAL A 20 7.51 6.35 -8.52
CA VAL A 20 8.09 5.01 -8.65
C VAL A 20 9.17 5.10 -9.72
N VAL A 21 10.40 4.75 -9.35
CA VAL A 21 11.57 4.78 -10.24
C VAL A 21 12.03 3.37 -10.50
N GLU A 22 12.17 3.03 -11.78
CA GLU A 22 12.68 1.74 -12.24
C GLU A 22 13.81 1.99 -13.25
N ALA A 23 14.95 1.34 -13.06
CA ALA A 23 16.15 1.51 -13.91
C ALA A 23 16.54 2.99 -14.16
N GLY A 24 16.39 3.84 -13.14
CA GLY A 24 16.71 5.27 -13.22
C GLY A 24 15.69 6.13 -13.97
N ARG A 25 14.54 5.58 -14.36
CA ARG A 25 13.44 6.31 -15.02
C ARG A 25 12.19 6.29 -14.16
N VAL A 26 11.40 7.36 -14.21
CA VAL A 26 10.10 7.40 -13.55
C VAL A 26 9.14 6.47 -14.29
N ALA A 27 8.77 5.37 -13.64
CA ALA A 27 7.81 4.40 -14.15
C ALA A 27 6.36 4.84 -13.86
N GLY A 28 6.15 5.64 -12.82
CA GLY A 28 4.83 6.17 -12.47
C GLY A 28 4.82 6.95 -11.16
N MET A 29 3.61 7.21 -10.65
CA MET A 29 3.40 7.82 -9.33
C MET A 29 2.33 7.03 -8.58
N ILE A 30 2.50 6.94 -7.26
CA ILE A 30 1.50 6.42 -6.34
C ILE A 30 1.07 7.53 -5.38
N SER A 31 -0.21 7.56 -5.04
CA SER A 31 -0.77 8.50 -4.08
C SER A 31 -0.96 7.85 -2.71
N ILE A 32 -1.21 8.68 -1.69
CA ILE A 32 -1.66 8.17 -0.38
C ILE A 32 -2.93 7.31 -0.49
N GLY A 33 -3.84 7.63 -1.44
CA GLY A 33 -5.06 6.87 -1.65
C GLY A 33 -4.79 5.45 -2.16
N ASP A 34 -3.75 5.27 -2.97
CA ASP A 34 -3.35 3.95 -3.48
C ASP A 34 -2.76 3.09 -2.35
N LEU A 35 -1.97 3.71 -1.47
CA LEU A 35 -1.43 3.04 -0.28
C LEU A 35 -2.56 2.58 0.66
N VAL A 36 -3.53 3.45 0.93
CA VAL A 36 -4.69 3.10 1.78
C VAL A 36 -5.50 1.95 1.19
N LYS A 37 -5.78 1.99 -0.12
CA LYS A 37 -6.49 0.89 -0.80
C LYS A 37 -5.77 -0.43 -0.68
N ALA A 38 -4.43 -0.43 -0.83
CA ALA A 38 -3.63 -1.65 -0.72
C ALA A 38 -3.72 -2.27 0.69
N VAL A 39 -3.65 -1.45 1.74
CA VAL A 39 -3.78 -1.92 3.14
C VAL A 39 -5.16 -2.53 3.40
N ILE A 40 -6.23 -1.86 2.95
CA ILE A 40 -7.60 -2.36 3.14
C ILE A 40 -7.77 -3.71 2.42
N ALA A 41 -7.27 -3.83 1.19
CA ALA A 41 -7.36 -5.08 0.43
C ALA A 41 -6.62 -6.23 1.12
N GLU A 42 -5.42 -5.97 1.67
CA GLU A 42 -4.66 -6.97 2.42
C GLU A 42 -5.41 -7.42 3.69
N GLN A 43 -5.97 -6.48 4.45
CA GLN A 43 -6.76 -6.78 5.65
C GLN A 43 -8.01 -7.60 5.32
N GLN A 44 -8.73 -7.23 4.25
CA GLN A 44 -9.91 -7.96 3.80
C GLN A 44 -9.57 -9.41 3.43
N GLN A 45 -8.47 -9.61 2.72
CA GLN A 45 -7.99 -10.95 2.36
C GLN A 45 -7.63 -11.78 3.60
N GLN A 46 -7.03 -11.17 4.62
CA GLN A 46 -6.73 -11.85 5.89
C GLN A 46 -8.00 -12.27 6.63
N ILE A 47 -9.02 -11.39 6.64
CA ILE A 47 -10.32 -11.70 7.25
C ILE A 47 -10.97 -12.89 6.53
N GLU A 48 -11.03 -12.86 5.20
CA GLU A 48 -11.63 -13.94 4.40
C GLU A 48 -10.92 -15.29 4.63
N GLN A 49 -9.59 -15.27 4.75
CA GLN A 49 -8.82 -16.46 5.09
C GLN A 49 -9.20 -17.00 6.47
N LEU A 50 -9.35 -16.13 7.47
CA LEU A 50 -9.76 -16.52 8.83
C LEU A 50 -11.20 -17.07 8.86
N GLU A 51 -12.13 -16.44 8.16
CA GLU A 51 -13.52 -16.90 8.07
C GLU A 51 -13.64 -18.28 7.41
N SER A 52 -12.79 -18.56 6.41
CA SER A 52 -12.72 -19.87 5.76
C SER A 52 -12.31 -20.99 6.70
N TYR A 53 -11.61 -20.73 7.81
CA TYR A 53 -11.28 -21.77 8.80
C TYR A 53 -12.44 -22.11 9.73
N ILE A 54 -13.38 -21.16 9.94
CA ILE A 54 -14.55 -21.36 10.81
C ILE A 54 -15.68 -22.07 10.06
N HIS A 55 -15.81 -21.83 8.75
CA HIS A 55 -16.84 -22.43 7.90
C HIS A 55 -16.44 -23.81 7.32
N ARG A 56 -15.37 -24.41 7.84
CA ARG A 56 -14.87 -25.74 7.45
C ARG A 56 -14.93 -26.68 8.64
#